data_AF-A0A150GCA0-F1
#
_entry.id   AF-A0A150GCA0-F1
#
_cell.length_a   1.000
_cell.length_b   1.000
_cell.length_c   1.000
_cell.angle_alpha   90.00
_cell.angle_beta   90.00
_cell.angle_gamma   90.00
#
_symmetry.space_group_name_H-M   'P 1'
#
loop_
_entity.id
_entity.type
_entity.pdbx_description
1 polymer ?
#
loop_
_entity_poly.entity_id
_entity_poly.type
_entity_poly.pdbx_seq_one_letter_code
_entity_poly.pdbx_strand_id
1 'polypeptide(L)'
;MTQEGRNARPPSGIIEFRDYVLHASEFKRFIALSAEYADARTQIYDGFLGMFTADTGGNVSRVLHLYHFKESTIFRQAPPELYAAIGASCASTYKPRTAVEEAALQAVYELRKYQLRPGRSGVQEMLGAFKTGLPAKLATDRTGQPAFVGYSDVGLLNQVVEIYR
;
A
#
# COMPACT_ATOMS: atom_id res chain seq x y z
N MET A 1 -40.95 -3.36 -17.51
CA MET A 1 -39.71 -3.26 -16.73
C MET A 1 -38.73 -4.30 -17.27
N THR A 2 -37.88 -3.88 -18.21
CA THR A 2 -36.91 -4.74 -18.90
C THR A 2 -35.73 -5.07 -18.00
N GLN A 3 -35.37 -6.35 -17.98
CA GLN A 3 -34.34 -6.99 -17.15
C GLN A 3 -32.92 -6.82 -17.74
N GLU A 4 -32.58 -5.67 -18.30
CA GLU A 4 -31.26 -5.41 -18.87
C GLU A 4 -30.35 -4.73 -17.84
N GLY A 5 -29.46 -5.48 -17.21
CA GLY A 5 -28.46 -4.90 -16.30
C GLY A 5 -27.67 -5.88 -15.43
N ARG A 6 -28.03 -7.17 -15.39
CA ARG A 6 -27.39 -8.14 -14.46
C ARG A 6 -26.10 -8.80 -14.96
N ASN A 7 -25.59 -8.47 -16.15
CA ASN A 7 -24.43 -9.14 -16.75
C ASN A 7 -23.16 -8.30 -16.85
N ALA A 8 -23.09 -7.11 -16.24
CA ALA A 8 -21.81 -6.42 -16.10
C ALA A 8 -20.96 -7.17 -15.06
N ARG A 9 -19.83 -7.74 -15.49
CA ARG A 9 -18.84 -8.31 -14.56
C ARG A 9 -18.47 -7.22 -13.55
N PRO A 10 -18.54 -7.47 -12.23
CA PRO A 10 -18.19 -6.46 -11.25
C PRO A 10 -16.77 -5.96 -11.53
N PRO A 11 -16.50 -4.65 -11.36
CA PRO A 11 -15.19 -4.10 -11.63
C PRO A 11 -14.14 -4.83 -10.78
N SER A 12 -13.12 -5.36 -11.44
CA SER A 12 -11.99 -6.01 -10.77
C SER A 12 -11.32 -5.03 -9.80
N GLY A 13 -10.77 -5.55 -8.71
CA GLY A 13 -10.06 -4.73 -7.72
C GLY A 13 -10.07 -5.35 -6.33
N ILE A 14 -9.66 -4.56 -5.36
CA ILE A 14 -9.68 -4.92 -3.93
C ILE A 14 -10.63 -4.00 -3.17
N ILE A 15 -11.25 -4.53 -2.13
CA ILE A 15 -11.99 -3.74 -1.15
C ILE A 15 -11.13 -3.64 0.10
N GLU A 16 -10.76 -2.42 0.47
CA GLU A 16 -10.09 -2.12 1.72
C GLU A 16 -11.13 -1.80 2.79
N PHE A 17 -11.04 -2.49 3.92
CA PHE A 17 -11.79 -2.20 5.14
C PHE A 17 -10.85 -1.47 6.10
N ARG A 18 -11.14 -0.20 6.40
CA ARG A 18 -10.42 0.55 7.44
C ARG A 18 -11.28 0.63 8.68
N ASP A 19 -10.80 -0.01 9.73
CA ASP A 19 -11.50 -0.14 11.00
C ASP A 19 -10.85 0.72 12.06
N TYR A 20 -11.61 1.67 12.59
CA TYR A 20 -11.16 2.60 13.62
C TYR A 20 -11.92 2.35 14.91
N VAL A 21 -11.19 2.01 15.97
CA VAL A 21 -11.68 2.12 17.34
C VAL A 21 -11.31 3.49 17.86
N LEU A 22 -12.32 4.33 18.08
CA LEU A 22 -12.15 5.70 18.53
C LEU A 22 -12.29 5.78 20.05
N HIS A 23 -11.64 6.79 20.63
CA HIS A 23 -11.97 7.17 21.99
C HIS A 23 -13.41 7.70 22.03
N ALA A 24 -14.21 7.24 22.99
CA ALA A 24 -15.64 7.54 23.05
C ALA A 24 -15.95 9.05 23.07
N SER A 25 -15.10 9.86 23.72
CA SER A 25 -15.25 11.33 23.75
C SER A 25 -15.06 11.98 22.38
N GLU A 26 -14.23 11.40 21.52
CA GLU A 26 -13.88 11.98 20.22
C GLU A 26 -14.81 11.48 19.10
N PHE A 27 -15.65 10.47 19.36
CA PHE A 27 -16.47 9.83 18.34
C PHE A 27 -17.34 10.84 17.56
N LYS A 28 -18.12 11.66 18.25
CA LYS A 28 -18.99 12.67 17.62
C LYS A 28 -18.18 13.69 16.81
N ARG A 29 -17.03 14.10 17.34
CA ARG A 29 -16.12 15.05 16.66
C ARG A 29 -15.55 14.43 15.39
N PHE A 30 -15.12 13.17 15.45
CA PHE A 30 -14.61 12.44 14.30
C PHE A 30 -15.66 12.32 13.19
N ILE A 31 -16.91 12.01 13.53
CA ILE A 31 -18.02 11.93 12.56
C ILE A 31 -18.30 13.29 11.93
N ALA A 32 -18.36 14.37 12.73
CA ALA A 32 -18.57 15.72 12.24
C ALA A 32 -17.46 16.16 11.25
N LEU A 33 -16.20 15.97 11.62
CA LEU A 33 -15.05 16.27 10.75
C LEU A 33 -15.06 15.38 9.50
N SER A 34 -15.43 14.11 9.63
CA SER A 34 -15.50 13.20 8.49
C SER A 34 -16.54 13.60 7.47
N ALA A 35 -17.66 14.19 7.92
CA ALA A 35 -18.69 14.79 7.06
C ALA A 35 -18.23 16.13 6.47
N GLU A 36 -17.61 17.01 7.27
CA GLU A 36 -17.06 18.28 6.81
C GLU A 36 -16.05 18.11 5.66
N TYR A 37 -15.17 17.09 5.76
CA TYR A 37 -14.14 16.81 4.76
C TYR A 37 -14.52 15.68 3.78
N ALA A 38 -15.81 15.39 3.59
CA ALA A 38 -16.26 14.35 2.68
C ALA A 38 -15.78 14.58 1.24
N ASP A 39 -15.85 15.82 0.74
CA ASP A 39 -15.41 16.18 -0.61
C ASP A 39 -13.90 16.02 -0.79
N ALA A 40 -13.12 16.40 0.22
CA ALA A 40 -11.67 16.20 0.18
C ALA A 40 -11.31 14.70 0.14
N ARG A 41 -12.10 13.85 0.81
CA ARG A 41 -11.89 12.40 0.82
C ARG A 41 -12.16 11.79 -0.56
N THR A 42 -13.22 12.20 -1.26
CA THR A 42 -13.56 11.69 -2.59
C THR A 42 -12.57 12.16 -3.66
N GLN A 43 -11.97 13.34 -3.50
CA GLN A 43 -10.87 13.81 -4.34
C GLN A 43 -9.60 12.97 -4.22
N ILE A 44 -9.32 12.43 -3.03
CA ILE A 44 -8.13 11.60 -2.77
C ILE A 44 -8.40 10.13 -3.09
N TYR A 45 -9.62 9.65 -2.81
CA TYR A 45 -10.00 8.26 -2.94
C TYR A 45 -11.25 8.11 -3.82
N ASP A 46 -11.02 8.00 -5.14
CA ASP A 46 -12.06 7.80 -6.18
C ASP A 46 -12.98 6.60 -5.91
N GLY A 47 -12.49 5.61 -5.13
CA GLY A 47 -13.26 4.41 -4.79
C GLY A 47 -13.89 4.41 -3.40
N PHE A 48 -14.15 5.54 -2.76
CA PHE A 48 -14.86 5.53 -1.47
C PHE A 48 -16.27 4.92 -1.61
N LEU A 49 -16.51 3.81 -0.90
CA LEU A 49 -17.79 3.09 -0.95
C LEU A 49 -18.73 3.47 0.19
N GLY A 50 -18.18 3.91 1.33
CA GLY A 50 -19.00 4.34 2.45
C GLY A 50 -18.25 4.36 3.78
N MET A 51 -18.91 5.00 4.75
CA MET A 51 -18.51 5.07 6.15
C MET A 51 -19.68 4.61 7.00
N PHE A 52 -19.42 3.70 7.93
CA PHE A 52 -20.43 3.05 8.76
C PHE A 52 -20.04 3.16 10.23
N THR A 53 -21.02 3.40 11.09
CA THR A 53 -20.85 3.40 12.54
C THR A 53 -21.43 2.13 13.14
N ALA A 54 -20.80 1.59 14.17
CA ALA A 54 -21.35 0.47 14.92
C ALA A 54 -22.44 0.94 15.90
N ASP A 55 -23.71 0.68 15.59
CA ASP A 55 -24.83 0.96 16.49
C ASP A 55 -25.06 -0.16 17.52
N THR A 56 -24.66 -1.39 17.16
CA THR A 56 -24.76 -2.57 18.03
C THR A 56 -23.43 -3.34 18.07
N GLY A 57 -23.25 -4.16 19.11
CA GLY A 57 -22.04 -4.97 19.34
C GLY A 57 -21.21 -4.48 20.54
N GLY A 58 -20.08 -5.15 20.79
CA GLY A 58 -19.24 -4.89 21.97
C GLY A 58 -18.47 -3.57 21.96
N ASN A 59 -18.43 -2.87 20.83
CA ASN A 59 -17.74 -1.58 20.71
C ASN A 59 -18.48 -0.63 19.75
N VAL A 60 -19.29 0.25 20.35
CA VAL A 60 -20.07 1.28 19.63
C VAL A 60 -19.26 2.52 19.27
N SER A 61 -18.01 2.65 19.74
CA SER A 61 -17.09 3.72 19.33
C SER A 61 -16.27 3.34 18.09
N ARG A 62 -16.83 2.47 17.25
CA ARG A 62 -16.17 1.92 16.06
C ARG A 62 -16.71 2.56 14.79
N VAL A 63 -15.80 2.92 13.89
CA VAL A 63 -16.12 3.46 12.56
C VAL A 63 -15.41 2.64 11.50
N LEU A 64 -16.16 2.20 10.49
CA LEU A 64 -15.66 1.38 9.39
C LEU A 64 -15.76 2.18 8.09
N HIS A 65 -14.65 2.31 7.36
CA HIS A 65 -14.64 2.87 6.01
C HIS A 65 -14.37 1.76 5.00
N LEU A 66 -15.08 1.81 3.87
CA LEU A 66 -14.86 0.92 2.74
C LEU A 66 -14.35 1.71 1.54
N TYR A 67 -13.31 1.19 0.90
CA TYR A 67 -12.74 1.73 -0.32
C TYR A 67 -12.56 0.62 -1.35
N HIS A 68 -12.93 0.87 -2.61
CA HIS A 68 -12.57 0.06 -3.76
C HIS A 68 -11.32 0.62 -4.41
N PHE A 69 -10.35 -0.25 -4.71
CA PHE A 69 -9.20 0.10 -5.53
C PHE A 69 -9.22 -0.76 -6.78
N LYS A 70 -9.13 -0.10 -7.94
CA LYS A 70 -9.15 -0.73 -9.28
C LYS A 70 -7.98 -1.71 -9.47
N GLU A 71 -6.87 -1.49 -8.77
CA GLU A 71 -5.66 -2.33 -8.84
C GLU A 71 -5.37 -2.99 -7.48
N SER A 72 -5.01 -4.28 -7.51
CA SER A 72 -4.67 -5.09 -6.34
C SER A 72 -3.21 -4.92 -5.93
N THR A 73 -2.78 -3.70 -5.66
CA THR A 73 -1.40 -3.40 -5.24
C THR A 73 -1.41 -2.76 -3.86
N ILE A 74 -1.38 -3.61 -2.83
CA ILE A 74 -1.11 -3.17 -1.44
C ILE A 74 0.21 -2.40 -1.40
N PHE A 75 1.19 -2.86 -2.18
CA PHE A 75 2.43 -2.15 -2.44
C PHE A 75 2.47 -1.72 -3.90
N ARG A 76 2.61 -0.41 -4.13
CA ARG A 76 3.00 0.10 -5.43
C ARG A 76 4.50 -0.02 -5.58
N GLN A 77 4.93 -0.38 -6.78
CA GLN A 77 6.35 -0.34 -7.11
C GLN A 77 6.85 1.09 -7.07
N ALA A 78 8.09 1.27 -6.63
CA ALA A 78 8.75 2.55 -6.74
C ALA A 78 8.87 3.00 -8.22
N PRO A 79 9.02 4.31 -8.47
CA PRO A 79 9.16 4.84 -9.81
C PRO A 79 10.30 4.15 -10.61
N PRO A 80 10.16 3.99 -11.94
CA PRO A 80 11.15 3.30 -12.76
C PRO A 80 12.57 3.87 -12.65
N GLU A 81 12.70 5.17 -12.38
CA GLU A 81 13.99 5.84 -12.22
C GLU A 81 14.75 5.34 -10.99
N LEU A 82 14.04 4.89 -9.93
CA LEU A 82 14.69 4.29 -8.77
C LEU A 82 15.26 2.91 -9.15
N TYR A 83 14.47 2.09 -9.86
CA TYR A 83 14.91 0.78 -10.34
C TYR A 83 16.13 0.89 -11.25
N ALA A 84 16.13 1.86 -12.17
CA ALA A 84 17.27 2.17 -13.03
C ALA A 84 18.51 2.58 -12.21
N ALA A 85 18.34 3.40 -11.18
CA ALA A 85 19.44 3.85 -10.32
C ALA A 85 20.09 2.70 -9.53
N ILE A 86 19.29 1.73 -9.07
CA ILE A 86 19.78 0.59 -8.28
C ILE A 86 20.16 -0.64 -9.11
N GLY A 87 20.06 -0.56 -10.45
CA GLY A 87 20.34 -1.68 -11.34
C GLY A 87 19.41 -2.88 -11.17
N ALA A 88 18.23 -2.68 -10.58
CA ALA A 88 17.23 -3.73 -10.39
C ALA A 88 16.18 -3.67 -11.49
N SER A 89 15.64 -4.83 -11.86
CA SER A 89 14.48 -4.87 -12.75
C SER A 89 13.19 -4.78 -11.92
N CYS A 90 12.15 -4.22 -12.53
CA CYS A 90 10.82 -4.10 -11.95
C CYS A 90 10.32 -5.49 -11.45
N ALA A 91 9.64 -5.57 -10.30
CA ALA A 91 9.17 -6.86 -9.77
C ALA A 91 8.23 -7.64 -10.71
N SER A 92 7.55 -6.98 -11.67
CA SER A 92 6.76 -7.67 -12.70
C SER A 92 7.63 -8.44 -13.71
N THR A 93 8.93 -8.14 -13.76
CA THR A 93 9.93 -8.84 -14.58
C THR A 93 10.69 -9.89 -13.79
N TYR A 94 10.40 -10.06 -12.48
CA TYR A 94 10.99 -11.11 -11.68
C TYR A 94 10.59 -12.46 -12.26
N LYS A 95 11.59 -13.23 -12.70
CA LYS A 95 11.42 -14.61 -13.11
C LYS A 95 11.91 -15.48 -11.96
N PRO A 96 11.03 -16.24 -11.29
CA PRO A 96 11.50 -17.23 -10.34
C PRO A 96 12.47 -18.17 -11.05
N ARG A 97 13.58 -18.51 -10.39
CA ARG A 97 14.52 -19.49 -10.93
C ARG A 97 13.83 -20.85 -11.02
N THR A 98 14.34 -21.73 -11.88
CA THR A 98 13.79 -23.08 -12.00
C THR A 98 13.99 -23.85 -10.69
N ALA A 99 13.11 -24.82 -10.38
CA ALA A 99 13.16 -25.59 -9.13
C ALA A 99 14.51 -26.29 -8.89
N VAL A 100 15.25 -26.59 -9.97
CA VAL A 100 16.60 -27.19 -9.93
C VAL A 100 17.66 -26.19 -9.43
N GLU A 101 17.51 -24.91 -9.74
CA GLU A 101 18.41 -23.83 -9.31
C GLU A 101 18.11 -23.34 -7.88
N GLU A 102 16.85 -23.44 -7.43
CA GLU A 102 16.44 -23.06 -6.05
C GLU A 102 16.89 -24.09 -5.01
N ALA A 103 16.77 -25.38 -5.31
CA ALA A 103 17.16 -26.47 -4.40
C ALA A 103 18.67 -26.44 -4.06
N ALA A 104 19.49 -25.84 -4.93
CA ALA A 104 20.93 -25.77 -4.77
C ALA A 104 21.42 -24.58 -3.92
N LEU A 105 20.58 -23.57 -3.64
CA LEU A 105 21.09 -22.25 -3.20
C LEU A 105 20.63 -21.74 -1.83
N GLN A 106 19.72 -22.40 -1.10
CA GLN A 106 19.19 -21.90 0.19
C GLN A 106 19.01 -20.37 0.19
N ALA A 107 18.24 -19.84 -0.78
CA ALA A 107 18.11 -18.39 -0.92
C ALA A 107 17.42 -17.80 0.33
N VAL A 108 18.09 -16.88 1.00
CA VAL A 108 17.53 -16.08 2.09
C VAL A 108 17.02 -14.78 1.49
N TYR A 109 15.78 -14.41 1.83
CA TYR A 109 15.23 -13.11 1.47
C TYR A 109 15.18 -12.22 2.71
N GLU A 110 15.68 -11.01 2.59
CA GLU A 110 15.57 -9.99 3.63
C GLU A 110 14.43 -9.02 3.29
N LEU A 111 13.42 -8.97 4.14
CA LEU A 111 12.33 -8.01 4.05
C LEU A 111 12.59 -6.85 5.01
N ARG A 112 12.83 -5.66 4.47
CA ARG A 112 12.96 -4.42 5.25
C ARG A 112 11.68 -3.62 5.15
N LYS A 113 11.11 -3.23 6.29
CA LYS A 113 9.87 -2.44 6.38
C LYS A 113 10.14 -1.16 7.15
N TYR A 114 9.79 -0.04 6.54
CA TYR A 114 9.91 1.28 7.14
C TYR A 114 8.52 1.88 7.30
N GLN A 115 8.10 2.08 8.54
CA GLN A 115 6.88 2.81 8.85
C GLN A 115 7.25 4.28 9.05
N LEU A 116 6.85 5.11 8.10
CA LEU A 116 7.09 6.55 8.17
C LEU A 116 6.00 7.22 8.98
N ARG A 117 6.36 8.37 9.57
CA ARG A 117 5.37 9.24 10.22
C ARG A 117 4.35 9.70 9.18
N PRO A 118 3.05 9.70 9.51
CA PRO A 118 2.03 10.24 8.63
C PRO A 118 2.32 11.70 8.26
N GLY A 119 2.33 12.01 6.97
CA GLY A 119 2.61 13.34 6.43
C GLY A 119 2.53 13.32 4.89
N ARG A 120 2.25 14.47 4.24
CA ARG A 120 1.93 14.49 2.80
C ARG A 120 3.05 13.98 1.89
N SER A 121 4.32 14.07 2.30
CA SER A 121 5.47 13.85 1.41
C SER A 121 6.45 12.78 1.88
N GLY A 122 6.29 12.17 3.07
CA GLY A 122 7.33 11.32 3.68
C GLY A 122 7.78 10.14 2.81
N VAL A 123 6.84 9.47 2.14
CA VAL A 123 7.16 8.39 1.18
C VAL A 123 7.96 8.93 -0.02
N GLN A 124 7.53 10.05 -0.60
CA GLN A 124 8.18 10.61 -1.79
C GLN A 124 9.58 11.14 -1.47
N GLU A 125 9.76 11.76 -0.30
CA GLU A 125 11.06 12.18 0.19
C GLU A 125 12.00 10.99 0.41
N MET A 126 11.50 9.90 1.02
CA MET A 126 12.29 8.68 1.21
C MET A 126 12.68 8.04 -0.13
N LEU A 127 11.74 7.92 -1.08
CA LEU A 127 12.04 7.40 -2.42
C LEU A 127 13.06 8.28 -3.16
N GLY A 128 12.98 9.60 -3.00
CA GLY A 128 13.97 10.55 -3.54
C GLY A 128 15.35 10.38 -2.90
N ALA A 129 15.41 10.22 -1.58
CA ALA A 129 16.65 9.91 -0.87
C ALA A 129 17.23 8.56 -1.31
N PHE A 130 16.38 7.55 -1.52
CA PHE A 130 16.79 6.24 -2.03
C PHE A 130 17.39 6.30 -3.42
N LYS A 131 16.81 7.12 -4.32
CA LYS A 131 17.34 7.31 -5.69
C LYS A 131 18.80 7.77 -5.70
N THR A 132 19.21 8.56 -4.72
CA THR A 132 20.57 9.10 -4.64
C THR A 132 21.48 8.28 -3.73
N GLY A 133 20.96 7.73 -2.62
CA GLY A 133 21.75 7.03 -1.60
C GLY A 133 21.87 5.51 -1.79
N LEU A 134 20.82 4.83 -2.30
CA LEU A 134 20.86 3.37 -2.47
C LEU A 134 21.95 2.92 -3.44
N PRO A 135 22.21 3.58 -4.59
CA PRO A 135 23.25 3.11 -5.51
C PRO A 135 24.63 3.04 -4.84
N ALA A 136 24.99 4.05 -4.05
CA ALA A 136 26.25 4.05 -3.30
C ALA A 136 26.29 2.95 -2.22
N LYS A 137 25.18 2.74 -1.51
CA LYS A 137 25.05 1.63 -0.54
C LYS A 137 25.23 0.27 -1.21
N LEU A 138 24.56 0.05 -2.34
CA LEU A 138 24.63 -1.19 -3.11
C LEU A 138 26.01 -1.44 -3.69
N ALA A 139 26.72 -0.40 -4.14
CA ALA A 139 28.10 -0.53 -4.60
C ALA A 139 29.06 -1.04 -3.50
N THR A 140 28.71 -0.83 -2.23
CA THR A 140 29.47 -1.35 -1.08
C THR A 140 28.96 -2.69 -0.55
N ASP A 141 27.74 -3.10 -0.92
CA ASP A 141 27.15 -4.37 -0.51
C ASP A 141 27.65 -5.50 -1.42
N ARG A 142 28.31 -6.49 -0.83
CA ARG A 142 28.87 -7.63 -1.58
C ARG A 142 27.96 -8.85 -1.59
N THR A 143 26.84 -8.78 -0.88
CA THR A 143 26.01 -9.94 -0.55
C THR A 143 24.56 -9.75 -0.97
N GLY A 144 23.96 -8.60 -0.67
CA GLY A 144 22.55 -8.34 -0.92
C GLY A 144 22.28 -7.81 -2.32
N GLN A 145 21.38 -8.46 -3.04
CA GLN A 145 20.87 -7.99 -4.33
C GLN A 145 19.44 -7.45 -4.14
N PRO A 146 19.15 -6.20 -4.57
CA PRO A 146 17.80 -5.64 -4.47
C PRO A 146 16.86 -6.38 -5.41
N ALA A 147 15.81 -6.97 -4.86
CA ALA A 147 14.77 -7.69 -5.60
C ALA A 147 13.50 -6.83 -5.78
N PHE A 148 13.19 -5.97 -4.80
CA PHE A 148 12.00 -5.10 -4.85
C PHE A 148 12.19 -3.86 -3.99
N VAL A 149 11.67 -2.73 -4.49
CA VAL A 149 11.36 -1.55 -3.68
C VAL A 149 9.95 -1.09 -4.01
N GLY A 150 9.14 -0.90 -2.97
CA GLY A 150 7.77 -0.42 -3.11
C GLY A 150 7.27 0.29 -1.88
N TYR A 151 6.07 0.83 -1.96
CA TYR A 151 5.45 1.57 -0.88
C TYR A 151 3.96 1.25 -0.79
N SER A 152 3.41 1.28 0.42
CA SER A 152 1.99 1.07 0.66
C SER A 152 1.22 2.33 0.27
N ASP A 153 0.28 2.15 -0.65
CA ASP A 153 -0.68 3.19 -1.05
C ASP A 153 -2.07 2.95 -0.44
N VAL A 154 -2.29 1.75 0.10
CA VAL A 154 -3.51 1.28 0.76
C VAL A 154 -3.15 0.40 1.95
N GLY A 155 -3.93 0.44 3.03
CA GLY A 155 -3.65 -0.26 4.29
C GLY A 155 -2.85 0.60 5.29
N LEU A 156 -1.72 0.07 5.77
CA LEU A 156 -0.78 0.80 6.65
C LEU A 156 -0.07 1.89 5.82
N LEU A 157 -0.76 3.02 5.64
CA LEU A 157 -0.26 4.17 4.89
C LEU A 157 1.14 4.59 5.37
N ASN A 158 1.91 5.17 4.46
CA ASN A 158 3.27 5.66 4.72
C ASN A 158 4.28 4.55 5.04
N GLN A 159 4.09 3.37 4.48
CA GLN A 159 5.05 2.28 4.59
C GLN A 159 5.91 2.18 3.32
N VAL A 160 7.23 2.07 3.46
CA VAL A 160 8.15 1.69 2.37
C VAL A 160 8.70 0.30 2.67
N VAL A 161 8.84 -0.52 1.64
CA VAL A 161 9.30 -1.90 1.72
C VAL A 161 10.42 -2.12 0.72
N GLU A 162 11.48 -2.77 1.19
CA GLU A 162 12.53 -3.31 0.34
C GLU A 162 12.61 -4.83 0.52
N ILE A 163 12.88 -5.54 -0.56
CA ILE A 163 13.21 -6.97 -0.52
C ILE A 163 14.59 -7.13 -1.14
N TYR A 164 15.48 -7.79 -0.40
CA TYR A 164 16.80 -8.19 -0.87
C TYR A 164 16.89 -9.72 -0.90
N ARG A 165 17.78 -10.21 -1.75
CA ARG A 165 18.20 -11.61 -1.83
C ARG A 165 19.68 -11.72 -1.56
#